data_AF-A0A1H8KV93-F1
#
_entry.id   AF-A0A1H8KV93-F1
#
_cell.length_a   1.000
_cell.length_b   1.000
_cell.length_c   1.000
_cell.angle_alpha   90.00
_cell.angle_beta   90.00
_cell.angle_gamma   90.00
#
_symmetry.space_group_name_H-M   'P 1'
#
loop_
_entity.id
_entity.type
_entity.pdbx_description
1 polymer ?
#
loop_
_entity_poly.entity_id
_entity_poly.type
_entity_poly.pdbx_seq_one_letter_code
_entity_poly.pdbx_strand_id
1 'polypeptide(L)'
;MMHFSAEDLLSALLEAAPRPTVEAPRDARGLYGLVDHLGDLRYIGSTSSTDQTFHERIHQRHRTGSEGMSHYFSQMYNTGRMWRDRKDALTKADGDIAKALRNEFVVDHCRAVWLPLPDAVDIARLEAEVLSLAPDHAIAWNRRRTQTYDEPTDLVEATLSRLGWGARELAAIERQRLRFLVAMARSGAAPAPKPAPIRLARVAPFPKGPFRFFALDVETANTDRGSICQIGMACVRPDNSIETWTTYVDPQVDRWVFTYLHGISARTVQGAPTFAEVLPVLQSALQGTTVYQHSGFDRSAVAAACGNRGLPIPQWDWRDSVHVARAAWPELRGNGGHGLASLKQRLGLVFDHHDAGEDARAAAEVVLRAEGVQPLRAEAPVQAAQNPIADDDDFDLIEGDDHIVMAVSEPAAAPMPSGPIRHPHAGRHIGTTEITQGNIDNNHIYLRSFFEKFPADAIGGSNRASAARREIAVDWGGGAAVMTDLDGAKRFFRKRSWIREFFEANGTRAGDMVTVEEVAPYSYRVAHQRRSPE
;
A
#
# COMPACT_ATOMS: atom_id res chain seq x y z
N MET A 1 -35.93 17.66 -19.92
CA MET A 1 -34.58 17.62 -19.30
C MET A 1 -33.96 16.29 -19.68
N MET A 2 -32.72 16.27 -20.16
CA MET A 2 -31.99 14.99 -20.22
C MET A 2 -31.81 14.50 -18.78
N HIS A 3 -32.41 13.35 -18.45
CA HIS A 3 -32.14 12.69 -17.18
C HIS A 3 -30.86 11.89 -17.34
N PHE A 4 -29.86 12.22 -16.54
CA PHE A 4 -28.65 11.41 -16.41
C PHE A 4 -28.89 10.41 -15.29
N SER A 5 -28.95 9.11 -15.60
CA SER A 5 -28.98 8.06 -14.59
C SER A 5 -27.54 7.71 -14.18
N ALA A 6 -27.32 7.33 -12.93
CA ALA A 6 -26.00 6.91 -12.46
C ALA A 6 -25.52 5.63 -13.16
N GLU A 7 -26.44 4.73 -13.52
CA GLU A 7 -26.15 3.50 -14.27
C GLU A 7 -25.62 3.82 -15.67
N ASP A 8 -26.30 4.70 -16.42
CA ASP A 8 -25.87 5.11 -17.77
C ASP A 8 -24.51 5.82 -17.73
N LEU A 9 -24.30 6.68 -16.72
CA LEU A 9 -23.03 7.38 -16.55
C LEU A 9 -21.89 6.42 -16.20
N LEU A 10 -22.14 5.43 -15.36
CA LEU A 10 -21.16 4.40 -15.03
C LEU A 10 -20.83 3.55 -16.26
N SER A 11 -21.83 3.08 -17.00
CA SER A 11 -21.63 2.32 -18.25
C SER A 11 -20.82 3.14 -19.25
N ALA A 12 -21.18 4.41 -19.44
CA ALA A 12 -20.47 5.31 -20.33
C ALA A 12 -19.02 5.57 -19.89
N LEU A 13 -18.72 5.62 -18.58
CA LEU A 13 -17.34 5.72 -18.09
C LEU A 13 -16.53 4.44 -18.36
N LEU A 14 -17.15 3.27 -18.20
CA LEU A 14 -16.50 1.97 -18.40
C LEU A 14 -16.26 1.67 -19.88
N GLU A 15 -17.16 2.10 -20.76
CA GLU A 15 -17.11 1.86 -22.21
C GLU A 15 -16.34 2.94 -22.98
N ALA A 16 -16.12 4.12 -22.38
CA ALA A 16 -15.43 5.22 -23.03
C ALA A 16 -13.98 4.85 -23.39
N ALA A 17 -13.59 5.18 -24.63
CA ALA A 17 -12.21 4.99 -25.08
C ALA A 17 -11.24 5.84 -24.24
N PRO A 18 -10.22 5.23 -23.59
CA PRO A 18 -9.21 5.95 -22.83
C PRO A 18 -8.37 6.86 -23.72
N ARG A 19 -8.18 8.11 -23.30
CA ARG A 19 -7.46 9.14 -24.06
C ARG A 19 -6.27 9.71 -23.28
N PRO A 20 -5.26 10.26 -23.97
CA PRO A 20 -4.16 10.97 -23.32
C PRO A 20 -4.65 12.08 -22.38
N THR A 21 -4.07 12.18 -21.19
CA THR A 21 -4.53 13.16 -20.18
C THR A 21 -4.45 14.61 -20.66
N VAL A 22 -3.52 14.93 -21.57
CA VAL A 22 -3.33 16.27 -22.14
C VAL A 22 -4.51 16.73 -23.01
N GLU A 23 -5.29 15.78 -23.54
CA GLU A 23 -6.48 16.04 -24.36
C GLU A 23 -7.74 16.32 -23.53
N ALA A 24 -7.64 16.23 -22.20
CA ALA A 24 -8.75 16.56 -21.32
C ALA A 24 -9.24 18.01 -21.59
N PRO A 25 -10.56 18.25 -21.73
CA PRO A 25 -11.11 19.56 -22.05
C PRO A 25 -10.73 20.64 -21.05
N ARG A 26 -10.51 21.85 -21.55
CA ARG A 26 -10.15 23.05 -20.77
C ARG A 26 -11.34 23.93 -20.42
N ASP A 27 -12.51 23.58 -20.93
CA ASP A 27 -13.75 24.36 -20.89
C ASP A 27 -14.96 23.48 -20.54
N ALA A 28 -14.73 22.24 -20.12
CA ALA A 28 -15.80 21.31 -19.73
C ALA A 28 -15.59 20.72 -18.33
N ARG A 29 -16.72 20.32 -17.75
CA ARG A 29 -16.87 19.77 -16.40
C ARG A 29 -17.73 18.52 -16.44
N GLY A 30 -17.67 17.69 -15.40
CA GLY A 30 -18.50 16.50 -15.25
C GLY A 30 -17.79 15.40 -14.48
N LEU A 31 -17.98 14.15 -14.92
CA LEU A 31 -17.35 12.97 -14.35
C LEU A 31 -16.14 12.53 -15.19
N TYR A 32 -15.13 11.99 -14.54
CA TYR A 32 -13.95 11.45 -15.22
C TYR A 32 -13.44 10.19 -14.54
N GLY A 33 -12.70 9.41 -15.32
CA GLY A 33 -12.03 8.21 -14.89
C GLY A 33 -10.52 8.30 -15.11
N LEU A 34 -9.72 7.76 -14.18
CA LEU A 34 -8.28 7.57 -14.40
C LEU A 34 -7.99 6.12 -14.74
N VAL A 35 -7.25 5.92 -15.82
CA VAL A 35 -6.91 4.62 -16.38
C VAL A 35 -5.43 4.37 -16.16
N ASP A 36 -5.11 3.23 -15.54
CA ASP A 36 -3.75 2.88 -15.19
C ASP A 36 -2.93 2.39 -16.41
N HIS A 37 -1.69 1.97 -16.17
CA HIS A 37 -0.77 1.51 -17.21
C HIS A 37 -1.16 0.16 -17.82
N LEU A 38 -2.11 -0.55 -17.22
CA LEU A 38 -2.66 -1.81 -17.73
C LEU A 38 -3.91 -1.59 -18.60
N GLY A 39 -4.38 -0.33 -18.69
CA GLY A 39 -5.59 0.01 -19.43
C GLY A 39 -6.88 -0.09 -18.62
N ASP A 40 -6.79 -0.33 -17.32
CA ASP A 40 -7.96 -0.47 -16.47
C ASP A 40 -8.37 0.85 -15.82
N LEU A 41 -9.68 1.12 -15.80
CA LEU A 41 -10.25 2.18 -14.99
C LEU A 41 -10.01 1.86 -13.51
N ARG A 42 -9.46 2.82 -12.74
CA ARG A 42 -9.12 2.61 -11.31
C ARG A 42 -9.66 3.66 -10.37
N TYR A 43 -10.01 4.82 -10.91
CA TYR A 43 -10.54 5.93 -10.14
C TYR A 43 -11.67 6.57 -10.89
N ILE A 44 -12.76 6.89 -10.19
CA ILE A 44 -13.82 7.76 -10.68
C ILE A 44 -13.82 9.03 -9.84
N GLY A 45 -13.89 10.19 -10.49
CA GLY A 45 -14.05 11.45 -9.78
C GLY A 45 -14.82 12.48 -10.59
N SER A 46 -15.00 13.66 -9.99
CA SER A 46 -15.71 14.76 -10.62
C SER A 46 -14.97 16.10 -10.60
N THR A 47 -15.42 17.01 -11.46
CA THR A 47 -15.11 18.44 -11.39
C THR A 47 -16.31 19.20 -10.83
N SER A 48 -16.76 18.84 -9.63
CA SER A 48 -17.94 19.42 -8.96
C SER A 48 -17.82 20.92 -8.60
N SER A 49 -16.61 21.47 -8.55
CA SER A 49 -16.37 22.92 -8.42
C SER A 49 -16.44 23.62 -9.78
N THR A 50 -17.15 24.75 -9.87
CA THR A 50 -17.29 25.58 -11.08
C THR A 50 -15.97 26.11 -11.62
N ASP A 51 -14.97 26.23 -10.76
CA ASP A 51 -13.66 26.78 -11.10
C ASP A 51 -12.65 25.68 -11.47
N GLN A 52 -13.13 24.47 -11.78
CA GLN A 52 -12.28 23.33 -12.13
C GLN A 52 -12.74 22.66 -13.40
N THR A 53 -11.81 22.46 -14.32
CA THR A 53 -12.00 21.78 -15.60
C THR A 53 -11.41 20.37 -15.58
N PHE A 54 -11.77 19.55 -16.55
CA PHE A 54 -11.14 18.22 -16.71
C PHE A 54 -9.63 18.33 -16.84
N HIS A 55 -9.12 19.26 -17.65
CA HIS A 55 -7.69 19.45 -17.83
C HIS A 55 -6.95 19.78 -16.52
N GLU A 56 -7.48 20.71 -15.73
CA GLU A 56 -6.86 21.06 -14.44
C GLU A 56 -6.87 19.89 -13.48
N ARG A 57 -7.97 19.13 -13.42
CA ARG A 57 -8.10 18.03 -12.47
C ARG A 57 -7.28 16.82 -12.89
N ILE A 58 -7.40 16.38 -14.13
CA ILE A 58 -6.76 15.17 -14.67
C ILE A 58 -5.28 15.45 -14.97
N HIS A 59 -5.00 16.41 -15.86
CA HIS A 59 -3.65 16.64 -16.39
C HIS A 59 -2.75 17.43 -15.46
N GLN A 60 -3.28 18.42 -14.72
CA GLN A 60 -2.44 19.26 -13.85
C GLN A 60 -2.40 18.76 -12.40
N ARG A 61 -3.48 18.22 -11.85
CA ARG A 61 -3.49 17.76 -10.46
C ARG A 61 -3.10 16.30 -10.32
N HIS A 62 -3.85 15.37 -10.93
CA HIS A 62 -3.54 13.95 -10.75
C HIS A 62 -2.15 13.56 -11.25
N ARG A 63 -1.73 14.10 -12.42
CA ARG A 63 -0.41 13.83 -13.00
C ARG A 63 0.73 14.53 -12.26
N THR A 64 0.72 15.87 -12.17
CA THR A 64 1.91 16.64 -11.73
C THR A 64 1.84 17.15 -10.29
N GLY A 65 0.74 16.88 -9.59
CA GLY A 65 0.53 17.26 -8.20
C GLY A 65 1.52 16.61 -7.22
N SER A 66 1.32 16.89 -5.94
CA SER A 66 2.06 16.19 -4.88
C SER A 66 1.59 14.74 -4.71
N GLU A 67 2.46 13.88 -4.22
CA GLU A 67 2.30 12.42 -4.00
C GLU A 67 1.33 12.07 -2.85
N GLY A 68 0.41 12.97 -2.51
CA GLY A 68 -0.59 12.77 -1.47
C GLY A 68 -1.85 12.08 -1.99
N MET A 69 -2.72 11.72 -1.06
CA MET A 69 -3.94 10.92 -1.23
C MET A 69 -4.97 11.41 -2.28
N SER A 70 -4.74 12.54 -2.94
CA SER A 70 -5.72 13.14 -3.86
C SER A 70 -5.17 13.36 -5.28
N HIS A 71 -3.92 12.98 -5.53
CA HIS A 71 -3.31 13.06 -6.86
C HIS A 71 -2.87 11.66 -7.30
N TYR A 72 -3.86 10.83 -7.62
CA TYR A 72 -3.66 9.38 -7.76
C TYR A 72 -2.56 8.95 -8.71
N PHE A 73 -2.38 9.52 -9.91
CA PHE A 73 -1.21 9.14 -10.73
C PHE A 73 0.11 9.44 -10.02
N SER A 74 0.26 10.64 -9.46
CA SER A 74 1.43 11.00 -8.68
C SER A 74 1.64 10.13 -7.44
N GLN A 75 0.56 9.69 -6.79
CA GLN A 75 0.63 8.84 -5.61
C GLN A 75 0.97 7.39 -5.97
N MET A 76 0.22 6.80 -6.90
CA MET A 76 0.29 5.38 -7.25
C MET A 76 1.62 5.00 -7.90
N TYR A 77 2.22 5.93 -8.64
CA TYR A 77 3.52 5.74 -9.29
C TYR A 77 4.70 6.39 -8.54
N ASN A 78 4.52 6.79 -7.27
CA ASN A 78 5.64 7.19 -6.42
C ASN A 78 6.37 5.96 -5.87
N THR A 79 7.09 5.26 -6.75
CA THR A 79 7.69 3.95 -6.48
C THR A 79 9.01 3.81 -7.24
N GLY A 80 9.93 2.97 -6.72
CA GLY A 80 11.21 2.67 -7.37
C GLY A 80 12.00 3.92 -7.80
N ARG A 81 12.42 3.97 -9.06
CA ARG A 81 13.15 5.09 -9.70
C ARG A 81 12.33 6.38 -9.83
N MET A 82 11.00 6.27 -9.75
CA MET A 82 10.06 7.40 -9.77
C MET A 82 9.71 7.91 -8.36
N TRP A 83 10.31 7.30 -7.32
CA TRP A 83 10.04 7.65 -5.94
C TRP A 83 10.70 8.96 -5.52
N ARG A 84 9.96 9.69 -4.69
CA ARG A 84 10.40 10.91 -4.04
C ARG A 84 9.78 11.01 -2.65
N ASP A 85 10.59 11.32 -1.65
CA ASP A 85 10.09 11.92 -0.40
C ASP A 85 10.19 13.45 -0.48
N ARG A 86 9.04 14.12 -0.61
CA ARG A 86 8.99 15.59 -0.66
C ARG A 86 9.38 16.26 0.66
N LYS A 87 9.35 15.55 1.78
CA LYS A 87 9.67 16.09 3.11
C LYS A 87 11.16 16.10 3.38
N ASP A 88 11.93 15.31 2.64
CA ASP A 88 13.38 15.24 2.76
C ASP A 88 14.07 16.21 1.78
N ALA A 89 14.43 17.38 2.30
CA ALA A 89 15.10 18.43 1.54
C ALA A 89 16.48 18.01 1.00
N LEU A 90 17.17 17.05 1.64
CA LEU A 90 18.48 16.57 1.21
C LEU A 90 18.41 15.80 -0.12
N THR A 91 17.23 15.31 -0.45
CA THR A 91 16.98 14.49 -1.65
C THR A 91 16.31 15.28 -2.76
N LYS A 92 16.06 16.58 -2.57
CA LYS A 92 15.21 17.40 -3.45
C LYS A 92 15.66 17.36 -4.91
N ALA A 93 16.95 17.51 -5.18
CA ALA A 93 17.46 17.54 -6.56
C ALA A 93 17.19 16.22 -7.29
N ASP A 94 17.58 15.09 -6.69
CA ASP A 94 17.31 13.76 -7.25
C ASP A 94 15.80 13.47 -7.32
N GLY A 95 15.05 13.88 -6.30
CA GLY A 95 13.60 13.69 -6.22
C GLY A 95 12.83 14.52 -7.25
N ASP A 96 13.32 15.69 -7.65
CA ASP A 96 12.74 16.47 -8.74
C ASP A 96 12.95 15.77 -10.09
N ILE A 97 14.09 15.10 -10.29
CA ILE A 97 14.35 14.26 -11.47
C ILE A 97 13.44 13.03 -11.47
N ALA A 98 13.32 12.32 -10.34
CA ALA A 98 12.40 11.18 -10.22
C ALA A 98 10.93 11.59 -10.46
N LYS A 99 10.52 12.76 -9.97
CA LYS A 99 9.20 13.33 -10.27
C LYS A 99 9.03 13.63 -11.77
N ALA A 100 10.05 14.17 -12.43
CA ALA A 100 10.01 14.41 -13.87
C ALA A 100 9.82 13.09 -14.64
N LEU A 101 10.53 12.03 -14.27
CA LEU A 101 10.37 10.70 -14.85
C LEU A 101 8.95 10.17 -14.66
N ARG A 102 8.40 10.28 -13.45
CA ARG A 102 7.02 9.86 -13.16
C ARG A 102 5.99 10.61 -14.02
N ASN A 103 6.16 11.91 -14.19
CA ASN A 103 5.24 12.71 -14.98
C ASN A 103 5.22 12.29 -16.45
N GLU A 104 6.38 11.87 -16.97
CA GLU A 104 6.55 11.37 -18.33
C GLU A 104 6.04 9.93 -18.48
N PHE A 105 6.26 9.08 -17.48
CA PHE A 105 5.67 7.74 -17.42
C PHE A 105 4.14 7.79 -17.53
N VAL A 106 3.50 8.73 -16.81
CA VAL A 106 2.04 8.90 -16.86
C VAL A 106 1.58 9.40 -18.24
N VAL A 107 2.39 10.20 -18.93
CA VAL A 107 2.09 10.62 -20.32
C VAL A 107 2.11 9.42 -21.26
N ASP A 108 3.13 8.58 -21.14
CA ASP A 108 3.34 7.44 -22.04
C ASP A 108 2.28 6.36 -21.82
N HIS A 109 2.03 6.01 -20.56
CA HIS A 109 1.40 4.74 -20.22
C HIS A 109 0.02 4.86 -19.58
N CYS A 110 -0.37 6.02 -19.05
CA CYS A 110 -1.67 6.19 -18.39
C CYS A 110 -2.65 7.00 -19.26
N ARG A 111 -3.94 6.80 -19.04
CA ARG A 111 -5.00 7.45 -19.82
C ARG A 111 -6.11 7.96 -18.90
N ALA A 112 -7.07 8.68 -19.47
CA ALA A 112 -8.27 9.09 -18.77
C ALA A 112 -9.50 9.01 -19.68
N VAL A 113 -10.65 8.90 -19.05
CA VAL A 113 -11.97 9.02 -19.68
C VAL A 113 -12.71 10.18 -19.04
N TRP A 114 -13.63 10.81 -19.76
CA TRP A 114 -14.41 11.93 -19.23
C TRP A 114 -15.76 12.03 -19.92
N LEU A 115 -16.77 12.39 -19.12
CA LEU A 115 -18.14 12.61 -19.52
C LEU A 115 -18.54 14.04 -19.17
N PRO A 116 -18.57 14.95 -20.16
CA PRO A 116 -19.06 16.31 -19.94
C PRO A 116 -20.51 16.29 -19.47
N LEU A 117 -20.78 17.06 -18.41
CA LEU A 117 -22.12 17.24 -17.85
C LEU A 117 -22.49 18.73 -17.86
N PRO A 118 -23.76 19.09 -18.12
CA PRO A 118 -24.21 20.48 -18.05
C PRO A 118 -24.04 21.08 -16.66
N ASP A 119 -23.66 22.35 -16.54
CA ASP A 119 -23.47 23.01 -15.23
C ASP A 119 -24.73 23.05 -14.35
N ALA A 120 -25.92 22.87 -14.95
CA ALA A 120 -27.19 22.83 -14.23
C ALA A 120 -27.41 21.53 -13.43
N VAL A 121 -26.61 20.48 -13.66
CA VAL A 121 -26.78 19.20 -12.95
C VAL A 121 -25.94 19.15 -11.68
N ASP A 122 -26.43 18.44 -10.67
CA ASP A 122 -25.68 18.19 -9.44
C ASP A 122 -24.61 17.11 -9.67
N ILE A 123 -23.47 17.54 -10.19
CA ILE A 123 -22.32 16.67 -10.49
C ILE A 123 -21.83 15.94 -9.23
N ALA A 124 -21.87 16.58 -8.05
CA ALA A 124 -21.39 15.97 -6.82
C ALA A 124 -22.31 14.84 -6.36
N ARG A 125 -23.62 15.03 -6.47
CA ARG A 125 -24.61 13.97 -6.21
C ARG A 125 -24.43 12.81 -7.20
N LEU A 126 -24.30 13.09 -8.50
CA LEU A 126 -24.11 12.05 -9.51
C LEU A 126 -22.81 11.26 -9.31
N GLU A 127 -21.71 11.91 -8.90
CA GLU A 127 -20.47 11.22 -8.52
C GLU A 127 -20.70 10.24 -7.38
N ALA A 128 -21.43 10.64 -6.34
CA ALA A 128 -21.72 9.77 -5.20
C ALA A 128 -22.58 8.56 -5.59
N GLU A 129 -23.59 8.76 -6.45
CA GLU A 129 -24.44 7.68 -6.97
C GLU A 129 -23.67 6.73 -7.92
N VAL A 130 -22.80 7.27 -8.78
CA VAL A 130 -21.94 6.43 -9.65
C VAL A 130 -20.96 5.61 -8.80
N LEU A 131 -20.36 6.21 -7.77
CA LEU A 131 -19.42 5.51 -6.88
C LEU A 131 -20.08 4.39 -6.06
N SER A 132 -21.37 4.48 -5.73
CA SER A 132 -22.07 3.41 -5.01
C SER A 132 -22.39 2.21 -5.88
N LEU A 133 -22.45 2.39 -7.21
CA LEU A 133 -22.70 1.34 -8.20
C LEU A 133 -21.42 0.77 -8.82
N ALA A 134 -20.33 1.54 -8.79
CA ALA A 134 -19.10 1.18 -9.50
C ALA A 134 -18.46 -0.10 -8.93
N PRO A 135 -18.01 -1.03 -9.80
CA PRO A 135 -17.37 -2.25 -9.36
C PRO A 135 -16.02 -1.95 -8.69
N ASP A 136 -15.62 -2.80 -7.75
CA ASP A 136 -14.41 -2.64 -6.92
C ASP A 136 -13.14 -2.31 -7.70
N HIS A 137 -12.95 -2.92 -8.87
CA HIS A 137 -11.78 -2.69 -9.71
C HIS A 137 -11.75 -1.29 -10.32
N ALA A 138 -12.91 -0.70 -10.64
CA ALA A 138 -13.06 0.62 -11.27
C ALA A 138 -12.82 1.78 -10.31
N ILE A 139 -12.96 1.52 -9.00
CA ILE A 139 -12.79 2.50 -7.92
C ILE A 139 -11.70 2.08 -6.93
N ALA A 140 -10.79 1.21 -7.38
CA ALA A 140 -9.71 0.68 -6.56
C ALA A 140 -8.88 1.80 -5.90
N TRP A 141 -8.69 2.94 -6.57
CA TRP A 141 -7.95 4.10 -6.06
C TRP A 141 -8.80 5.05 -5.20
N ASN A 142 -10.14 4.99 -5.27
CA ASN A 142 -11.02 5.80 -4.40
C ASN A 142 -10.98 5.34 -2.93
N ARG A 143 -10.48 4.12 -2.65
CA ARG A 143 -10.47 3.50 -1.33
C ARG A 143 -9.22 3.90 -0.52
N ARG A 144 -9.37 4.14 0.78
CA ARG A 144 -8.32 4.70 1.67
C ARG A 144 -7.05 3.83 1.86
N ARG A 145 -6.98 2.63 1.28
CA ARG A 145 -5.92 1.63 1.53
C ARG A 145 -5.26 1.07 0.28
N THR A 146 -5.37 1.75 -0.86
CA THR A 146 -4.71 1.29 -2.10
C THR A 146 -3.20 1.40 -1.95
N GLN A 147 -2.53 0.25 -2.04
CA GLN A 147 -1.08 0.16 -2.05
C GLN A 147 -0.57 0.73 -3.38
N THR A 148 0.49 1.54 -3.32
CA THR A 148 1.16 2.06 -4.53
C THR A 148 1.68 0.89 -5.37
N TYR A 149 1.76 1.05 -6.69
CA TYR A 149 2.30 0.01 -7.55
C TYR A 149 3.78 -0.24 -7.22
N ASP A 150 4.24 -1.45 -7.56
CA ASP A 150 5.65 -1.64 -7.86
C ASP A 150 6.03 -0.83 -9.09
N GLU A 151 7.32 -0.57 -9.25
CA GLU A 151 7.82 0.07 -10.46
C GLU A 151 7.61 -0.84 -11.69
N PRO A 152 6.82 -0.41 -12.71
CA PRO A 152 6.66 -1.15 -13.95
C PRO A 152 7.93 -0.99 -14.80
N THR A 153 8.96 -1.76 -14.44
CA THR A 153 10.35 -1.52 -14.85
C THR A 153 10.50 -1.42 -16.37
N ASP A 154 9.86 -2.31 -17.13
CA ASP A 154 9.90 -2.28 -18.60
C ASP A 154 9.30 -1.01 -19.21
N LEU A 155 8.21 -0.51 -18.64
CA LEU A 155 7.57 0.72 -19.09
C LEU A 155 8.39 1.94 -18.68
N VAL A 156 9.02 1.91 -17.50
CA VAL A 156 9.98 2.94 -17.08
C VAL A 156 11.20 2.97 -18.02
N GLU A 157 11.72 1.81 -18.44
CA GLU A 157 12.79 1.76 -19.46
C GLU A 157 12.34 2.34 -20.80
N ALA A 158 11.10 2.05 -21.23
CA ALA A 158 10.54 2.63 -22.46
C ALA A 158 10.46 4.17 -22.38
N THR A 159 9.98 4.71 -21.26
CA THR A 159 9.98 6.15 -20.99
C THR A 159 11.40 6.73 -21.00
N LEU A 160 12.35 6.09 -20.31
CA LEU A 160 13.75 6.54 -20.27
C LEU A 160 14.41 6.54 -21.65
N SER A 161 14.15 5.50 -22.45
CA SER A 161 14.64 5.38 -23.82
C SER A 161 14.11 6.52 -24.69
N ARG A 162 12.81 6.85 -24.58
CA ARG A 162 12.20 8.00 -25.28
C ARG A 162 12.81 9.34 -24.84
N LEU A 163 13.05 9.51 -23.54
CA LEU A 163 13.55 10.75 -22.97
C LEU A 163 15.02 11.03 -23.31
N GLY A 164 15.82 10.00 -23.58
CA GLY A 164 17.23 10.14 -23.95
C GLY A 164 18.08 10.81 -22.86
N TRP A 165 17.75 10.57 -21.60
CA TRP A 165 18.43 11.19 -20.45
C TRP A 165 19.90 10.78 -20.31
N GLY A 166 20.72 11.71 -19.85
CA GLY A 166 22.16 11.50 -19.65
C GLY A 166 22.51 10.75 -18.37
N ALA A 167 23.79 10.40 -18.23
CA ALA A 167 24.30 9.65 -17.08
C ALA A 167 24.00 10.29 -15.72
N ARG A 168 23.89 11.63 -15.67
CA ARG A 168 23.59 12.37 -14.43
C ARG A 168 22.17 12.08 -13.94
N GLU A 169 21.19 12.19 -14.83
CA GLU A 169 19.78 11.94 -14.53
C GLU A 169 19.55 10.47 -14.19
N LEU A 170 20.16 9.54 -14.94
CA LEU A 170 20.09 8.10 -14.67
C LEU A 170 20.67 7.74 -13.29
N ALA A 171 21.80 8.33 -12.91
CA ALA A 171 22.37 8.12 -11.58
C ALA A 171 21.49 8.70 -10.47
N ALA A 172 20.76 9.79 -10.73
CA ALA A 172 19.87 10.41 -9.76
C ALA A 172 18.64 9.54 -9.44
N ILE A 173 18.00 8.99 -10.47
CA ILE A 173 16.84 8.10 -10.29
C ILE A 173 17.24 6.77 -9.64
N GLU A 174 18.45 6.26 -9.91
CA GLU A 174 18.93 5.03 -9.26
C GLU A 174 19.21 5.26 -7.76
N ARG A 175 19.75 6.43 -7.39
CA ARG A 175 19.83 6.83 -5.96
C ARG A 175 18.45 6.91 -5.31
N GLN A 176 17.43 7.39 -6.02
CA GLN A 176 16.06 7.40 -5.49
C GLN A 176 15.48 6.00 -5.34
N ARG A 177 15.76 5.09 -6.29
CA ARG A 177 15.37 3.68 -6.16
C ARG A 177 15.98 3.03 -4.91
N LEU A 178 17.28 3.24 -4.66
CA LEU A 178 17.92 2.72 -3.46
C LEU A 178 17.29 3.28 -2.17
N ARG A 179 16.95 4.57 -2.16
CA ARG A 179 16.26 5.20 -1.02
C ARG A 179 14.86 4.66 -0.82
N PHE A 180 14.12 4.43 -1.90
CA PHE A 180 12.80 3.80 -1.85
C PHE A 180 12.89 2.42 -1.19
N LEU A 181 13.85 1.59 -1.59
CA LEU A 181 14.09 0.28 -0.99
C LEU A 181 14.38 0.38 0.52
N VAL A 182 15.19 1.35 0.94
CA VAL A 182 15.47 1.61 2.36
C VAL A 182 14.24 2.12 3.11
N ALA A 183 13.45 3.00 2.50
CA ALA A 183 12.23 3.53 3.11
C ALA A 183 11.15 2.44 3.28
N MET A 184 11.02 1.54 2.31
CA MET A 184 10.16 0.36 2.41
C MET A 184 10.61 -0.55 3.54
N ALA A 185 11.91 -0.81 3.69
CA ALA A 185 12.45 -1.59 4.80
C ALA A 185 12.19 -0.95 6.18
N ARG A 186 12.19 0.39 6.27
CA ARG A 186 11.90 1.13 7.51
C ARG A 186 10.42 1.19 7.87
N SER A 187 9.53 1.19 6.88
CA SER A 187 8.08 1.35 7.10
C SER A 187 7.40 0.06 7.60
N GLY A 188 8.09 -1.08 7.53
CA GLY A 188 7.67 -2.36 8.11
C GLY A 188 8.10 -2.60 9.56
N ALA A 189 8.75 -1.64 10.23
CA ALA A 189 9.27 -1.84 11.58
C ALA A 189 8.18 -1.65 12.66
N ALA A 190 7.51 -2.74 13.03
CA ALA A 190 6.86 -2.89 14.34
C ALA A 190 7.95 -3.07 15.44
N PRO A 191 7.67 -2.76 16.73
CA PRO A 191 8.63 -3.04 17.80
C PRO A 191 8.93 -4.54 17.85
N ALA A 192 10.22 -4.88 17.83
CA ALA A 192 10.70 -6.25 17.75
C ALA A 192 10.16 -7.12 18.90
N PRO A 193 9.53 -8.28 18.63
CA PRO A 193 9.33 -9.29 19.65
C PRO A 193 10.70 -9.83 20.07
N LYS A 194 10.85 -10.17 21.36
CA LYS A 194 12.09 -10.75 21.90
C LYS A 194 12.48 -11.99 21.09
N PRO A 195 13.76 -12.16 20.72
CA PRO A 195 14.20 -13.32 19.93
C PRO A 195 13.96 -14.61 20.73
N ALA A 196 13.09 -15.47 20.21
CA ALA A 196 12.99 -16.85 20.66
C ALA A 196 14.22 -17.64 20.17
N PRO A 197 14.72 -18.61 20.95
CA PRO A 197 15.84 -19.44 20.53
C PRO A 197 15.50 -20.25 19.27
N ILE A 198 16.30 -20.06 18.21
CA ILE A 198 16.17 -20.70 16.90
C ILE A 198 16.39 -22.22 17.06
N ARG A 199 15.38 -23.05 16.75
CA ARG A 199 15.53 -24.52 16.71
C ARG A 199 15.67 -24.98 15.27
N LEU A 200 16.92 -25.13 14.80
CA LEU A 200 17.28 -25.63 13.45
C LEU A 200 16.72 -27.03 13.11
N ALA A 201 16.16 -27.77 14.07
CA ALA A 201 15.69 -29.15 13.91
C ALA A 201 14.42 -29.32 13.05
N ARG A 202 13.81 -28.23 12.57
CA ARG A 202 12.53 -28.26 11.82
C ARG A 202 12.65 -27.98 10.32
N VAL A 203 13.84 -27.66 9.82
CA VAL A 203 14.07 -27.36 8.40
C VAL A 203 14.51 -28.63 7.68
N ALA A 204 13.89 -28.93 6.54
CA ALA A 204 14.29 -30.06 5.71
C ALA A 204 15.78 -29.96 5.33
N PRO A 205 16.56 -31.06 5.38
CA PRO A 205 17.97 -31.02 5.01
C PRO A 205 18.17 -30.44 3.61
N PHE A 206 19.02 -29.43 3.50
CA PHE A 206 19.32 -28.81 2.21
C PHE A 206 20.28 -29.71 1.40
N PRO A 207 20.08 -29.85 0.08
CA PRO A 207 20.95 -30.63 -0.80
C PRO A 207 22.43 -30.29 -0.65
N LYS A 208 23.32 -31.29 -0.72
CA LYS A 208 24.77 -31.07 -0.65
C LYS A 208 25.36 -30.83 -2.05
N GLY A 209 26.21 -29.81 -2.15
CA GLY A 209 26.87 -29.41 -3.39
C GLY A 209 27.95 -30.39 -3.88
N PRO A 210 28.73 -30.00 -4.91
CA PRO A 210 28.82 -28.66 -5.47
C PRO A 210 27.60 -28.28 -6.33
N PHE A 211 27.27 -26.99 -6.33
CA PHE A 211 26.24 -26.40 -7.19
C PHE A 211 26.86 -25.32 -8.07
N ARG A 212 26.38 -25.24 -9.31
CA ARG A 212 26.77 -24.25 -10.31
C ARG A 212 26.00 -22.95 -10.10
N PHE A 213 24.69 -23.06 -9.93
CA PHE A 213 23.79 -21.96 -9.59
C PHE A 213 22.53 -22.51 -8.93
N PHE A 214 21.72 -21.61 -8.40
CA PHE A 214 20.41 -21.91 -7.86
C PHE A 214 19.33 -21.12 -8.59
N ALA A 215 18.09 -21.60 -8.58
CA ALA A 215 16.91 -20.76 -8.81
C ALA A 215 15.99 -20.85 -7.60
N LEU A 216 15.46 -19.72 -7.14
CA LEU A 216 14.60 -19.61 -5.96
C LEU A 216 13.28 -18.99 -6.37
N ASP A 217 12.19 -19.56 -5.85
CA ASP A 217 10.83 -19.04 -5.99
C ASP A 217 10.11 -19.13 -4.62
N VAL A 218 9.18 -18.22 -4.34
CA VAL A 218 8.43 -18.21 -3.08
C VAL A 218 6.93 -18.00 -3.27
N GLU A 219 6.15 -18.67 -2.41
CA GLU A 219 4.73 -18.35 -2.24
C GLU A 219 4.51 -17.48 -1.00
N THR A 220 3.44 -16.67 -1.00
CA THR A 220 3.11 -15.75 0.09
C THR A 220 1.68 -15.93 0.58
N ALA A 221 1.45 -15.83 1.89
CA ALA A 221 0.13 -16.07 2.47
C ALA A 221 -0.88 -14.96 2.16
N ASN A 222 -0.41 -13.71 2.02
CA ASN A 222 -1.25 -12.54 1.77
C ASN A 222 -0.46 -11.40 1.08
N THR A 223 -1.08 -10.22 0.98
CA THR A 223 -0.51 -9.03 0.31
C THR A 223 0.78 -8.48 0.95
N ASP A 224 1.13 -8.89 2.16
CA ASP A 224 2.45 -8.65 2.75
C ASP A 224 3.48 -9.58 2.08
N ARG A 225 4.42 -8.99 1.35
CA ARG A 225 5.51 -9.72 0.69
C ARG A 225 6.38 -10.51 1.65
N GLY A 226 6.46 -10.10 2.92
CA GLY A 226 7.20 -10.83 3.95
C GLY A 226 6.46 -12.06 4.48
N SER A 227 5.21 -12.30 4.06
CA SER A 227 4.38 -13.43 4.51
C SER A 227 4.69 -14.73 3.77
N ILE A 228 5.97 -15.01 3.50
CA ILE A 228 6.41 -16.23 2.80
C ILE A 228 5.85 -17.47 3.50
N CYS A 229 5.10 -18.29 2.76
CA CYS A 229 4.48 -19.52 3.25
C CYS A 229 5.05 -20.79 2.61
N GLN A 230 5.80 -20.66 1.51
CA GLN A 230 6.61 -21.72 0.92
C GLN A 230 7.84 -21.13 0.25
N ILE A 231 8.94 -21.87 0.28
CA ILE A 231 10.15 -21.57 -0.50
C ILE A 231 10.46 -22.80 -1.34
N GLY A 232 10.65 -22.58 -2.63
CA GLY A 232 11.17 -23.55 -3.58
C GLY A 232 12.55 -23.19 -4.08
N MET A 233 13.35 -24.21 -4.33
CA MET A 233 14.73 -24.07 -4.77
C MET A 233 15.06 -25.13 -5.80
N ALA A 234 15.61 -24.73 -6.94
CA ALA A 234 16.25 -25.60 -7.89
C ALA A 234 17.77 -25.49 -7.74
N CYS A 235 18.39 -26.56 -7.28
CA CYS A 235 19.82 -26.68 -7.08
C CYS A 235 20.47 -27.30 -8.32
N VAL A 236 21.13 -26.48 -9.14
CA VAL A 236 21.73 -26.93 -10.41
C VAL A 236 23.17 -27.35 -10.20
N ARG A 237 23.51 -28.57 -10.57
CA ARG A 237 24.86 -29.14 -10.44
C ARG A 237 25.77 -28.79 -11.63
N PRO A 238 27.10 -28.99 -11.52
CA PRO A 238 28.03 -28.75 -12.63
C PRO A 238 27.73 -29.56 -13.90
N ASP A 239 27.09 -30.72 -13.78
CA ASP A 239 26.64 -31.55 -14.91
C ASP A 239 25.27 -31.13 -15.47
N ASN A 240 24.70 -30.02 -14.95
CA ASN A 240 23.40 -29.46 -15.27
C ASN A 240 22.19 -30.31 -14.86
N SER A 241 22.39 -31.33 -14.00
CA SER A 241 21.27 -31.96 -13.30
C SER A 241 20.65 -30.98 -12.29
N ILE A 242 19.32 -31.06 -12.12
CA ILE A 242 18.55 -30.21 -11.21
C ILE A 242 18.00 -31.07 -10.08
N GLU A 243 18.31 -30.69 -8.85
CA GLU A 243 17.70 -31.23 -7.63
C GLU A 243 16.81 -30.15 -7.01
N THR A 244 15.52 -30.44 -6.79
CA THR A 244 14.59 -29.48 -6.19
C THR A 244 14.53 -29.68 -4.67
N TRP A 245 14.54 -28.58 -3.92
CA TRP A 245 14.29 -28.54 -2.49
C TRP A 245 13.14 -27.58 -2.21
N THR A 246 12.19 -28.00 -1.39
CA THR A 246 11.06 -27.17 -0.97
C THR A 246 10.91 -27.21 0.55
N THR A 247 10.41 -26.12 1.13
CA THR A 247 9.96 -26.09 2.52
C THR A 247 8.73 -25.20 2.66
N TYR A 248 7.77 -25.63 3.46
CA TYR A 248 6.78 -24.70 4.00
C TYR A 248 7.44 -23.79 5.03
N VAL A 249 6.86 -22.61 5.18
CA VAL A 249 7.28 -21.59 6.13
C VAL A 249 6.06 -21.13 6.90
N ASP A 250 6.16 -21.02 8.22
CA ASP A 250 5.16 -20.31 9.02
C ASP A 250 5.45 -18.79 8.95
N PRO A 251 4.62 -18.01 8.21
CA PRO A 251 4.79 -16.57 8.11
C PRO A 251 4.45 -15.84 9.41
N GLN A 252 3.76 -16.48 10.36
CA GLN A 252 3.17 -15.94 11.59
C GLN A 252 2.34 -14.68 11.35
N VAL A 253 1.37 -14.79 10.45
CA VAL A 253 0.40 -13.74 10.12
C VAL A 253 -1.01 -14.23 10.42
N ASP A 254 -1.87 -13.34 10.92
CA ASP A 254 -3.26 -13.68 11.25
C ASP A 254 -4.17 -13.71 10.01
N ARG A 255 -3.78 -12.98 8.96
CA ARG A 255 -4.59 -12.85 7.74
C ARG A 255 -4.03 -13.75 6.63
N TRP A 256 -4.89 -14.58 6.06
CA TRP A 256 -4.56 -15.42 4.91
C TRP A 256 -5.47 -15.05 3.74
N VAL A 257 -4.91 -14.86 2.55
CA VAL A 257 -5.65 -14.41 1.36
C VAL A 257 -5.36 -15.29 0.15
N PHE A 258 -4.11 -15.69 -0.06
CA PHE A 258 -3.69 -16.30 -1.33
C PHE A 258 -3.83 -17.82 -1.40
N THR A 259 -4.50 -18.46 -0.44
CA THR A 259 -4.83 -19.90 -0.51
C THR A 259 -5.47 -20.29 -1.84
N TYR A 260 -6.31 -19.44 -2.44
CA TYR A 260 -6.97 -19.74 -3.71
C TYR A 260 -6.02 -19.79 -4.91
N LEU A 261 -4.81 -19.22 -4.79
CA LEU A 261 -3.78 -19.25 -5.84
C LEU A 261 -3.00 -20.56 -5.79
N HIS A 262 -2.43 -20.88 -4.63
CA HIS A 262 -1.44 -21.96 -4.48
C HIS A 262 -1.88 -23.11 -3.56
N GLY A 263 -3.11 -23.08 -3.03
CA GLY A 263 -3.66 -24.13 -2.15
C GLY A 263 -3.09 -24.16 -0.72
N ILE A 264 -1.98 -23.48 -0.47
CA ILE A 264 -1.35 -23.39 0.87
C ILE A 264 -2.18 -22.51 1.81
N SER A 265 -2.62 -23.09 2.92
CA SER A 265 -3.42 -22.44 3.97
C SER A 265 -2.66 -22.34 5.29
N ALA A 266 -3.20 -21.59 6.25
CA ALA A 266 -2.70 -21.55 7.62
C ALA A 266 -2.59 -22.95 8.26
N ARG A 267 -3.50 -23.88 7.89
CA ARG A 267 -3.44 -25.29 8.33
C ARG A 267 -2.27 -26.03 7.68
N THR A 268 -1.95 -25.75 6.41
CA THR A 268 -0.85 -26.39 5.67
C THR A 268 0.51 -26.11 6.34
N VAL A 269 0.71 -24.88 6.81
CA VAL A 269 1.97 -24.45 7.44
C VAL A 269 2.02 -24.71 8.95
N GLN A 270 1.02 -25.38 9.52
CA GLN A 270 0.96 -25.62 10.95
C GLN A 270 2.15 -26.48 11.40
N GLY A 271 3.02 -25.92 12.24
CA GLY A 271 4.23 -26.59 12.72
C GLY A 271 5.44 -26.50 11.76
N ALA A 272 5.29 -25.82 10.62
CA ALA A 272 6.39 -25.50 9.72
C ALA A 272 7.42 -24.59 10.41
N PRO A 273 8.69 -24.58 9.96
CA PRO A 273 9.68 -23.65 10.46
C PRO A 273 9.30 -22.21 10.11
N THR A 274 9.66 -21.26 10.97
CA THR A 274 9.58 -19.83 10.65
C THR A 274 10.64 -19.43 9.64
N PHE A 275 10.44 -18.29 8.95
CA PHE A 275 11.46 -17.77 8.05
C PHE A 275 12.83 -17.55 8.73
N ALA A 276 12.81 -17.16 10.01
CA ALA A 276 14.02 -16.99 10.82
C ALA A 276 14.80 -18.30 11.06
N GLU A 277 14.11 -19.44 11.07
CA GLU A 277 14.73 -20.76 11.19
C GLU A 277 15.26 -21.27 9.84
N VAL A 278 14.58 -20.93 8.74
CA VAL A 278 14.98 -21.33 7.38
C VAL A 278 16.15 -20.51 6.85
N LEU A 279 16.19 -19.20 7.13
CA LEU A 279 17.18 -18.27 6.56
C LEU A 279 18.65 -18.70 6.76
N PRO A 280 19.10 -19.17 7.95
CA PRO A 280 20.48 -19.62 8.13
C PRO A 280 20.87 -20.81 7.23
N VAL A 281 19.93 -21.72 6.96
CA VAL A 281 20.14 -22.87 6.07
C VAL A 281 20.38 -22.38 4.64
N LEU A 282 19.51 -21.49 4.15
CA LEU A 282 19.64 -20.88 2.83
C LEU A 282 20.92 -20.02 2.73
N GLN A 283 21.21 -19.23 3.75
CA GLN A 283 22.39 -18.37 3.77
C GLN A 283 23.67 -19.19 3.66
N SER A 284 23.78 -20.31 4.40
CA SER A 284 24.93 -21.19 4.31
C SER A 284 25.05 -21.89 2.95
N ALA A 285 23.94 -22.22 2.31
CA ALA A 285 23.95 -22.96 1.05
C ALA A 285 24.21 -22.08 -0.18
N LEU A 286 23.64 -20.87 -0.21
CA LEU A 286 23.64 -19.98 -1.36
C LEU A 286 24.84 -19.02 -1.38
N GLN A 287 25.64 -18.99 -0.31
CA GLN A 287 26.77 -18.08 -0.18
C GLN A 287 27.76 -18.22 -1.34
N GLY A 288 28.10 -17.09 -1.98
CA GLY A 288 29.06 -17.06 -3.09
C GLY A 288 28.57 -17.71 -4.39
N THR A 289 27.29 -18.10 -4.47
CA THR A 289 26.70 -18.73 -5.65
C THR A 289 25.64 -17.81 -6.26
N THR A 290 25.49 -17.84 -7.58
CA THR A 290 24.43 -17.12 -8.29
C THR A 290 23.06 -17.72 -7.98
N VAL A 291 22.09 -16.85 -7.70
CA VAL A 291 20.69 -17.22 -7.44
C VAL A 291 19.80 -16.55 -8.48
N TYR A 292 19.17 -17.34 -9.32
CA TYR A 292 18.16 -16.88 -10.26
C TYR A 292 16.80 -16.77 -9.58
N GLN A 293 16.06 -15.74 -9.93
CA GLN A 293 14.62 -15.61 -9.71
C GLN A 293 13.94 -15.49 -11.08
N HIS A 294 12.62 -15.60 -11.14
CA HIS A 294 11.86 -15.38 -12.35
C HIS A 294 10.91 -14.18 -12.16
N SER A 295 11.42 -12.98 -12.47
CA SER A 295 10.95 -11.67 -12.00
C SER A 295 11.61 -11.21 -10.68
N GLY A 296 11.43 -9.93 -10.34
CA GLY A 296 12.01 -9.33 -9.14
C GLY A 296 11.30 -9.66 -7.82
N PHE A 297 10.26 -10.51 -7.83
CA PHE A 297 9.39 -10.74 -6.69
C PHE A 297 10.11 -11.43 -5.53
N ASP A 298 10.81 -12.54 -5.78
CA ASP A 298 11.35 -13.41 -4.74
C ASP A 298 12.39 -12.72 -3.87
N ARG A 299 13.30 -11.98 -4.50
CA ARG A 299 14.27 -11.14 -3.80
C ARG A 299 13.58 -10.11 -2.89
N SER A 300 12.47 -9.52 -3.36
CA SER A 300 11.70 -8.54 -2.59
C SER A 300 10.99 -9.18 -1.40
N ALA A 301 10.46 -10.38 -1.58
CA ALA A 301 9.80 -11.16 -0.53
C ALA A 301 10.81 -11.60 0.55
N VAL A 302 11.97 -12.12 0.17
CA VAL A 302 13.07 -12.47 1.08
C VAL A 302 13.51 -11.24 1.91
N ALA A 303 13.67 -10.08 1.26
CA ALA A 303 14.04 -8.84 1.95
C ALA A 303 12.94 -8.37 2.93
N ALA A 304 11.67 -8.46 2.54
CA ALA A 304 10.53 -8.12 3.40
C ALA A 304 10.42 -9.07 4.60
N ALA A 305 10.58 -10.38 4.38
CA ALA A 305 10.57 -11.38 5.45
C ALA A 305 11.73 -11.18 6.44
N CYS A 306 12.92 -10.78 5.96
CA CYS A 306 14.00 -10.35 6.84
C CYS A 306 13.60 -9.11 7.67
N GLY A 307 13.01 -8.11 7.02
CA GLY A 307 12.55 -6.87 7.66
C GLY A 307 11.53 -7.12 8.78
N ASN A 308 10.51 -7.94 8.52
CA ASN A 308 9.47 -8.33 9.49
C ASN A 308 10.04 -9.01 10.74
N ARG A 309 11.25 -9.58 10.65
CA ARG A 309 11.92 -10.33 11.71
C ARG A 309 13.15 -9.62 12.30
N GLY A 310 13.49 -8.44 11.81
CA GLY A 310 14.72 -7.74 12.19
C GLY A 310 16.00 -8.52 11.85
N LEU A 311 15.95 -9.36 10.81
CA LEU A 311 17.08 -10.16 10.34
C LEU A 311 17.90 -9.39 9.28
N PRO A 312 19.22 -9.62 9.20
CA PRO A 312 20.03 -9.04 8.14
C PRO A 312 19.62 -9.62 6.78
N ILE A 313 19.48 -8.74 5.78
CA ILE A 313 19.16 -9.17 4.41
C ILE A 313 20.39 -9.88 3.82
N PRO A 314 20.24 -11.11 3.28
CA PRO A 314 21.35 -11.82 2.67
C PRO A 314 21.84 -11.13 1.39
N GLN A 315 23.16 -11.08 1.22
CA GLN A 315 23.81 -10.52 0.03
C GLN A 315 24.06 -11.60 -1.04
N TRP A 316 23.00 -12.22 -1.55
CA TRP A 316 23.11 -13.20 -2.64
C TRP A 316 23.31 -12.50 -4.01
N ASP A 317 24.01 -13.15 -4.93
CA ASP A 317 24.16 -12.69 -6.32
C ASP A 317 22.88 -13.01 -7.10
N TRP A 318 21.88 -12.16 -6.95
CA TRP A 318 20.60 -12.30 -7.62
C TRP A 318 20.70 -11.99 -9.11
N ARG A 319 20.16 -12.89 -9.95
CA ARG A 319 19.97 -12.72 -11.39
C ARG A 319 18.52 -12.98 -11.76
N ASP A 320 18.10 -12.44 -12.89
CA ASP A 320 16.72 -12.60 -13.37
C ASP A 320 16.70 -13.46 -14.63
N SER A 321 16.07 -14.63 -14.53
CA SER A 321 15.93 -15.57 -15.64
C SER A 321 15.02 -15.02 -16.75
N VAL A 322 14.19 -14.00 -16.49
CA VAL A 322 13.45 -13.29 -17.54
C VAL A 322 14.39 -12.57 -18.50
N HIS A 323 15.49 -11.98 -18.01
CA HIS A 323 16.50 -11.35 -18.89
C HIS A 323 17.20 -12.39 -19.75
N VAL A 324 17.52 -13.55 -19.16
CA VAL A 324 18.10 -14.69 -19.87
C VAL A 324 17.13 -15.17 -20.97
N ALA A 325 15.85 -15.34 -20.63
CA ALA A 325 14.81 -15.78 -21.56
C ALA A 325 14.60 -14.78 -22.71
N ARG A 326 14.62 -13.48 -22.42
CA ARG A 326 14.49 -12.41 -23.44
C ARG A 326 15.64 -12.40 -24.43
N ALA A 327 16.85 -12.71 -23.98
CA ALA A 327 18.02 -12.79 -24.84
C ALA A 327 17.99 -14.06 -25.71
N ALA A 328 17.59 -15.20 -25.14
CA ALA A 328 17.55 -16.48 -25.83
C ALA A 328 16.37 -16.64 -26.80
N TRP A 329 15.21 -16.09 -26.46
CA TRP A 329 13.96 -16.19 -27.24
C TRP A 329 13.33 -14.81 -27.47
N PRO A 330 13.97 -13.88 -28.21
CA PRO A 330 13.46 -12.54 -28.44
C PRO A 330 12.11 -12.53 -29.19
N GLU A 331 11.80 -13.59 -29.94
CA GLU A 331 10.56 -13.76 -30.69
C GLU A 331 9.32 -13.99 -29.82
N LEU A 332 9.49 -14.28 -28.52
CA LEU A 332 8.38 -14.44 -27.57
C LEU A 332 7.78 -13.11 -27.08
N ARG A 333 8.33 -11.98 -27.53
CA ARG A 333 7.77 -10.65 -27.22
C ARG A 333 6.36 -10.53 -27.80
N GLY A 334 5.37 -10.29 -26.92
CA GLY A 334 3.99 -9.96 -27.31
C GLY A 334 3.00 -11.13 -27.39
N ASN A 335 3.41 -12.39 -27.19
CA ASN A 335 2.53 -13.58 -27.32
C ASN A 335 2.46 -14.42 -26.02
N GLY A 336 2.04 -13.80 -24.91
CA GLY A 336 2.13 -14.39 -23.56
C GLY A 336 3.44 -14.08 -22.81
N GLY A 337 4.42 -13.53 -23.53
CA GLY A 337 5.66 -12.99 -22.97
C GLY A 337 6.63 -14.04 -22.42
N HIS A 338 7.59 -13.58 -21.63
CA HIS A 338 8.61 -14.40 -20.97
C HIS A 338 8.22 -14.75 -19.53
N GLY A 339 6.92 -14.74 -19.22
CA GLY A 339 6.43 -15.24 -17.93
C GLY A 339 6.53 -16.77 -17.87
N LEU A 340 6.63 -17.30 -16.66
CA LEU A 340 6.96 -18.71 -16.46
C LEU A 340 5.93 -19.66 -17.05
N ALA A 341 4.63 -19.32 -16.99
CA ALA A 341 3.56 -20.12 -17.61
C ALA A 341 3.72 -20.23 -19.13
N SER A 342 4.04 -19.11 -19.81
CA SER A 342 4.31 -19.08 -21.26
C SER A 342 5.55 -19.89 -21.63
N LEU A 343 6.62 -19.75 -20.83
CA LEU A 343 7.86 -20.51 -21.02
C LEU A 343 7.69 -22.00 -20.74
N LYS A 344 6.95 -22.39 -19.71
CA LYS A 344 6.60 -23.79 -19.40
C LYS A 344 5.89 -24.43 -20.59
N GLN A 345 4.87 -23.77 -21.13
CA GLN A 345 4.14 -24.26 -22.31
C GLN A 345 5.06 -24.38 -23.53
N ARG A 346 5.88 -23.37 -23.83
CA ARG A 346 6.70 -23.35 -25.05
C ARG A 346 7.91 -24.27 -25.00
N LEU A 347 8.47 -24.48 -23.81
CA LEU A 347 9.64 -25.33 -23.59
C LEU A 347 9.25 -26.79 -23.27
N GLY A 348 7.94 -27.10 -23.30
CA GLY A 348 7.40 -28.45 -23.08
C GLY A 348 7.60 -28.93 -21.63
N LEU A 349 7.53 -28.02 -20.67
CA LEU A 349 7.70 -28.31 -19.26
C LEU A 349 6.33 -28.68 -18.68
N VAL A 350 6.20 -29.91 -18.19
CA VAL A 350 4.97 -30.43 -17.57
C VAL A 350 5.19 -30.44 -16.07
N PHE A 351 4.45 -29.61 -15.35
CA PHE A 351 4.50 -29.49 -13.90
C PHE A 351 3.10 -29.20 -13.33
N ASP A 352 2.85 -29.58 -12.09
CA ASP A 352 1.66 -29.14 -11.36
C ASP A 352 1.72 -27.60 -11.15
N HIS A 353 0.57 -26.93 -11.25
CA HIS A 353 0.48 -25.47 -11.08
C HIS A 353 0.54 -25.07 -9.60
N HIS A 354 1.38 -24.07 -9.30
CA HIS A 354 1.50 -23.37 -8.00
C HIS A 354 2.20 -24.13 -6.86
N ASP A 355 3.33 -24.76 -7.18
CA ASP A 355 4.33 -25.19 -6.20
C ASP A 355 5.64 -24.41 -6.45
N ALA A 356 6.14 -23.73 -5.42
CA ALA A 356 7.35 -22.93 -5.52
C ALA A 356 8.57 -23.73 -6.01
N GLY A 357 8.64 -25.04 -5.73
CA GLY A 357 9.70 -25.91 -6.21
C GLY A 357 9.66 -26.11 -7.72
N GLU A 358 8.47 -26.28 -8.28
CA GLU A 358 8.24 -26.43 -9.71
C GLU A 358 8.48 -25.13 -10.48
N ASP A 359 8.15 -23.99 -9.89
CA ASP A 359 8.45 -22.68 -10.46
C ASP A 359 9.96 -22.37 -10.41
N ALA A 360 10.63 -22.65 -9.29
CA ALA A 360 12.08 -22.58 -9.19
C ALA A 360 12.77 -23.50 -10.21
N ARG A 361 12.28 -24.73 -10.38
CA ARG A 361 12.80 -25.68 -11.39
C ARG A 361 12.65 -25.14 -12.79
N ALA A 362 11.48 -24.62 -13.14
CA ALA A 362 11.25 -24.04 -14.46
C ALA A 362 12.17 -22.84 -14.73
N ALA A 363 12.41 -21.98 -13.74
CA ALA A 363 13.35 -20.86 -13.85
C ALA A 363 14.79 -21.34 -14.11
N ALA A 364 15.24 -22.40 -13.43
CA ALA A 364 16.55 -23.02 -13.71
C ALA A 364 16.62 -23.63 -15.10
N GLU A 365 15.56 -24.32 -15.54
CA GLU A 365 15.47 -24.94 -16.85
C GLU A 365 15.47 -23.92 -18.00
N VAL A 366 14.91 -22.73 -17.79
CA VAL A 366 14.99 -21.58 -18.70
C VAL A 366 16.44 -21.15 -18.89
N VAL A 367 17.22 -21.06 -17.80
CA VAL A 367 18.65 -20.69 -17.87
C VAL A 367 19.45 -21.75 -18.63
N LEU A 368 19.29 -23.03 -18.29
CA LEU A 368 20.03 -24.11 -18.97
C LEU A 368 19.74 -24.18 -20.47
N ARG A 369 18.46 -24.04 -20.86
CA ARG A 369 18.08 -24.05 -22.28
C ARG A 369 18.61 -22.83 -23.03
N ALA A 370 18.63 -21.66 -22.39
CA ALA A 370 19.22 -20.46 -22.97
C ALA A 370 20.72 -20.60 -23.24
N GLU A 371 21.41 -21.42 -22.45
CA GLU A 371 22.84 -21.75 -22.64
C GLU A 371 23.07 -22.87 -23.67
N GLY A 372 22.00 -23.43 -24.27
CA GLY A 372 22.10 -24.53 -25.22
C GLY A 372 22.27 -25.91 -24.59
N VAL A 373 22.07 -26.03 -23.27
CA VAL A 373 22.18 -27.30 -22.54
C VAL A 373 20.79 -27.91 -22.36
N GLN A 374 20.58 -29.13 -22.87
CA GLN A 374 19.39 -29.91 -22.50
C GLN A 374 19.63 -30.60 -21.15
N PRO A 375 18.79 -30.39 -20.12
CA PRO A 375 18.90 -31.12 -18.87
C PRO A 375 18.47 -32.58 -19.05
N LEU A 376 19.25 -33.51 -18.54
CA LEU A 376 18.84 -34.90 -18.34
C LEU A 376 17.73 -34.91 -17.27
N ARG A 377 16.53 -35.38 -17.62
CA ARG A 377 15.41 -35.54 -16.68
C ARG A 377 15.81 -36.54 -15.59
N ALA A 378 15.86 -36.10 -14.34
CA ALA A 378 15.87 -37.01 -13.19
C ALA A 378 14.47 -37.63 -13.02
N GLU A 379 14.42 -38.96 -12.94
CA GLU A 379 13.20 -39.74 -12.69
C GLU A 379 12.62 -39.44 -11.29
N ALA A 380 11.30 -39.33 -11.19
CA ALA A 380 10.58 -39.08 -9.94
C ALA A 380 10.73 -40.26 -8.96
N PRO A 381 10.82 -40.02 -7.64
CA PRO A 381 10.79 -41.09 -6.67
C PRO A 381 9.39 -41.71 -6.60
N VAL A 382 9.37 -43.04 -6.68
CA VAL A 382 8.22 -43.93 -6.58
C VAL A 382 7.37 -43.59 -5.35
N GLN A 383 6.09 -43.27 -5.57
CA GLN A 383 5.08 -43.20 -4.53
C GLN A 383 4.89 -44.60 -3.91
N ALA A 384 5.08 -44.71 -2.60
CA ALA A 384 4.67 -45.87 -1.84
C ALA A 384 3.13 -45.87 -1.72
N ALA A 385 2.53 -46.90 -2.31
CA ALA A 385 1.10 -47.18 -2.29
C ALA A 385 0.61 -47.62 -0.88
N GLN A 386 -0.57 -47.16 -0.45
CA GLN A 386 -1.82 -47.91 -0.13
C GLN A 386 -2.36 -47.36 1.21
N ASN A 387 -3.66 -47.23 1.54
CA ASN A 387 -4.93 -47.56 0.91
C ASN A 387 -6.07 -46.79 1.67
N PRO A 388 -7.32 -46.77 1.16
CA PRO A 388 -8.44 -45.92 1.61
C PRO A 388 -9.38 -46.62 2.62
N ILE A 389 -10.03 -45.83 3.49
CA ILE A 389 -11.20 -46.18 4.33
C ILE A 389 -12.00 -44.86 4.45
N ALA A 390 -13.16 -44.67 3.79
CA ALA A 390 -14.53 -45.15 4.05
C ALA A 390 -15.23 -44.47 5.24
N ASP A 391 -16.49 -44.08 4.97
CA ASP A 391 -17.47 -43.30 5.75
C ASP A 391 -17.74 -43.81 7.18
N ASP A 392 -18.14 -42.91 8.09
CA ASP A 392 -19.52 -42.81 8.64
C ASP A 392 -19.61 -41.89 9.88
N ASP A 393 -20.71 -41.12 9.88
CA ASP A 393 -21.65 -40.75 10.96
C ASP A 393 -21.21 -40.12 12.31
N ASP A 394 -21.76 -38.91 12.51
CA ASP A 394 -22.73 -38.50 13.53
C ASP A 394 -22.40 -38.68 15.04
N PHE A 395 -22.51 -37.60 15.82
CA PHE A 395 -23.32 -37.53 17.07
C PHE A 395 -23.23 -36.16 17.76
N ASP A 396 -24.39 -35.72 18.20
CA ASP A 396 -24.77 -34.44 18.83
C ASP A 396 -24.58 -34.42 20.36
N LEU A 397 -24.49 -33.18 20.90
CA LEU A 397 -24.96 -32.70 22.22
C LEU A 397 -24.34 -33.23 23.55
N ILE A 398 -23.98 -32.29 24.45
CA ILE A 398 -24.66 -32.04 25.74
C ILE A 398 -24.12 -30.76 26.43
N GLU A 399 -25.07 -30.02 26.97
CA GLU A 399 -25.05 -28.78 27.75
C GLU A 399 -24.57 -28.93 29.21
N GLY A 400 -24.43 -27.79 29.90
CA GLY A 400 -24.52 -27.65 31.37
C GLY A 400 -23.47 -26.68 31.93
N ASP A 401 -23.78 -25.38 32.08
CA ASP A 401 -24.25 -24.69 33.32
C ASP A 401 -23.31 -24.89 34.54
N ASP A 402 -22.94 -23.90 35.36
CA ASP A 402 -23.77 -22.84 35.93
C ASP A 402 -22.95 -21.83 36.77
N HIS A 403 -23.57 -20.64 36.96
CA HIS A 403 -23.55 -19.76 38.16
C HIS A 403 -22.45 -18.70 38.47
N ILE A 404 -22.77 -17.44 38.09
CA ILE A 404 -23.05 -16.23 38.92
C ILE A 404 -22.50 -16.14 40.37
N VAL A 405 -21.83 -15.01 40.70
CA VAL A 405 -22.00 -14.25 41.96
C VAL A 405 -21.65 -12.75 41.81
N MET A 406 -22.38 -11.93 42.57
CA MET A 406 -22.53 -10.47 42.52
C MET A 406 -21.54 -9.67 43.40
N ALA A 407 -21.50 -8.35 43.11
CA ALA A 407 -20.75 -7.24 43.70
C ALA A 407 -21.02 -6.90 45.18
N VAL A 408 -20.04 -6.27 45.87
CA VAL A 408 -20.23 -5.21 46.91
C VAL A 408 -18.99 -4.27 47.06
N SER A 409 -19.26 -2.97 46.92
CA SER A 409 -18.82 -1.67 47.52
C SER A 409 -17.49 -1.40 48.30
N GLU A 410 -16.98 -0.16 48.12
CA GLU A 410 -15.95 0.60 48.88
C GLU A 410 -16.33 0.96 50.34
N PRO A 411 -15.39 1.52 51.17
CA PRO A 411 -15.26 2.99 51.29
C PRO A 411 -13.86 3.61 51.60
N ALA A 412 -13.78 4.90 51.25
CA ALA A 412 -12.87 6.05 51.45
C ALA A 412 -11.92 6.22 52.67
N ALA A 413 -10.80 6.96 52.45
CA ALA A 413 -10.41 8.22 53.17
C ALA A 413 -9.17 8.95 52.55
N ALA A 414 -9.25 10.28 52.37
CA ALA A 414 -8.23 11.26 51.91
C ALA A 414 -7.56 11.99 53.14
N PRO A 415 -6.75 13.09 53.08
CA PRO A 415 -6.36 14.01 51.97
C PRO A 415 -4.93 14.69 51.94
N MET A 416 -4.51 15.13 50.72
CA MET A 416 -3.86 16.41 50.31
C MET A 416 -2.38 16.78 50.67
N PRO A 417 -1.68 17.71 49.96
CA PRO A 417 -2.10 18.53 48.80
C PRO A 417 -1.10 18.56 47.61
N SER A 418 -1.63 18.66 46.39
CA SER A 418 -0.97 19.43 45.32
C SER A 418 -2.06 19.90 44.36
N GLY A 419 -2.58 21.11 44.64
CA GLY A 419 -3.73 21.65 43.92
C GLY A 419 -3.39 21.95 42.45
N PRO A 420 -4.36 21.78 41.52
CA PRO A 420 -4.26 22.37 40.21
C PRO A 420 -4.49 23.88 40.35
N ILE A 421 -3.66 24.68 39.67
CA ILE A 421 -3.91 26.11 39.49
C ILE A 421 -5.19 26.24 38.67
N ARG A 422 -6.33 26.47 39.35
CA ARG A 422 -7.54 27.01 38.74
C ARG A 422 -7.39 28.52 38.65
N HIS A 423 -7.26 29.04 37.44
CA HIS A 423 -7.70 30.41 37.17
C HIS A 423 -9.15 30.37 36.67
N PRO A 424 -10.11 30.94 37.41
CA PRO A 424 -11.47 31.13 36.94
C PRO A 424 -11.52 32.45 36.17
N HIS A 425 -11.05 32.46 34.94
CA HIS A 425 -11.62 33.38 33.96
C HIS A 425 -12.58 32.55 33.14
N ALA A 426 -13.88 32.81 33.34
CA ALA A 426 -14.90 32.33 32.41
C ALA A 426 -14.48 32.80 31.02
N GLY A 427 -14.03 31.86 30.18
CA GLY A 427 -13.52 32.19 28.85
C GLY A 427 -14.63 32.89 28.07
N ARG A 428 -14.28 33.90 27.29
CA ARG A 428 -15.25 34.54 26.40
C ARG A 428 -15.68 33.51 25.37
N HIS A 429 -16.95 33.13 25.38
CA HIS A 429 -17.49 32.19 24.42
C HIS A 429 -17.36 32.73 22.98
N ILE A 430 -16.65 32.00 22.12
CA ILE A 430 -16.45 32.38 20.72
C ILE A 430 -17.54 31.72 19.86
N GLY A 431 -17.77 30.43 20.04
CA GLY A 431 -18.88 29.75 19.40
C GLY A 431 -18.89 28.24 19.63
N THR A 432 -19.95 27.61 19.13
CA THR A 432 -20.15 26.16 19.17
C THR A 432 -20.44 25.66 17.77
N THR A 433 -19.91 24.48 17.43
CA THR A 433 -20.08 23.84 16.13
C THR A 433 -20.46 22.38 16.32
N GLU A 434 -21.33 21.87 15.46
CA GLU A 434 -21.67 20.45 15.43
C GLU A 434 -20.60 19.68 14.67
N ILE A 435 -20.20 18.54 15.21
CA ILE A 435 -19.23 17.64 14.60
C ILE A 435 -19.95 16.72 13.61
N THR A 436 -19.58 16.83 12.34
CA THR A 436 -20.06 15.91 11.29
C THR A 436 -19.15 14.69 11.17
N GLN A 437 -19.63 13.62 10.51
CA GLN A 437 -18.76 12.48 10.18
C GLN A 437 -17.54 12.92 9.33
N GLY A 438 -17.72 13.91 8.46
CA GLY A 438 -16.63 14.50 7.68
C GLY A 438 -15.57 15.20 8.53
N ASN A 439 -15.94 15.77 9.69
CA ASN A 439 -15.00 16.35 10.65
C ASN A 439 -14.10 15.29 11.27
N ILE A 440 -14.71 14.17 11.70
CA ILE A 440 -14.01 13.02 12.30
C ILE A 440 -13.06 12.39 11.29
N ASP A 441 -13.57 12.06 10.10
CA ASP A 441 -12.81 11.40 9.04
C ASP A 441 -11.59 12.19 8.56
N ASN A 442 -11.66 13.52 8.62
CA ASN A 442 -10.63 14.43 8.11
C ASN A 442 -9.89 15.22 9.21
N ASN A 443 -10.12 14.87 10.48
CA ASN A 443 -9.50 15.48 11.66
C ASN A 443 -9.53 17.01 11.65
N HIS A 444 -10.70 17.62 11.49
CA HIS A 444 -10.83 19.07 11.53
C HIS A 444 -12.15 19.51 12.18
N ILE A 445 -12.14 20.70 12.77
CA ILE A 445 -13.32 21.33 13.39
C ILE A 445 -13.67 22.58 12.59
N TYR A 446 -14.84 22.62 11.96
CA TYR A 446 -15.29 23.81 11.22
C TYR A 446 -15.65 24.94 12.17
N LEU A 447 -15.10 26.13 11.92
CA LEU A 447 -15.30 27.34 12.72
C LEU A 447 -16.18 28.36 11.98
N ARG A 448 -16.82 27.95 10.88
CA ARG A 448 -17.48 28.84 9.89
C ARG A 448 -18.49 29.81 10.53
N SER A 449 -19.26 29.36 11.51
CA SER A 449 -20.33 30.11 12.17
C SER A 449 -19.83 31.23 13.10
N PHE A 450 -18.53 31.23 13.46
CA PHE A 450 -17.95 32.20 14.37
C PHE A 450 -16.52 32.62 13.99
N PHE A 451 -16.12 32.38 12.74
CA PHE A 451 -14.75 32.60 12.26
C PHE A 451 -14.31 34.07 12.36
N GLU A 452 -15.23 35.00 12.13
CA GLU A 452 -14.98 36.44 12.18
C GLU A 452 -14.66 36.97 13.59
N LYS A 453 -14.83 36.14 14.63
CA LYS A 453 -14.53 36.52 16.02
C LYS A 453 -13.07 36.31 16.40
N PHE A 454 -12.26 35.71 15.53
CA PHE A 454 -10.82 35.53 15.73
C PHE A 454 -10.04 36.77 15.24
N PRO A 455 -8.87 37.07 15.83
CA PRO A 455 -8.00 38.16 15.36
C PRO A 455 -7.60 37.98 13.89
N ALA A 456 -7.72 39.05 13.10
CA ALA A 456 -7.43 39.01 11.67
C ALA A 456 -5.97 38.64 11.33
N ASP A 457 -5.03 38.98 12.22
CA ASP A 457 -3.60 38.64 12.08
C ASP A 457 -3.27 37.19 12.47
N ALA A 458 -4.23 36.45 13.04
CA ALA A 458 -4.18 35.00 13.26
C ALA A 458 -4.83 34.18 12.14
N ILE A 459 -5.36 34.84 11.10
CA ILE A 459 -5.99 34.21 9.94
C ILE A 459 -5.02 34.28 8.75
N GLY A 460 -4.64 33.10 8.23
CA GLY A 460 -3.77 32.97 7.07
C GLY A 460 -4.54 32.58 5.80
N GLY A 461 -3.83 32.47 4.69
CA GLY A 461 -4.35 31.97 3.42
C GLY A 461 -4.61 30.46 3.43
N SER A 462 -4.99 29.93 2.27
CA SER A 462 -5.48 28.54 2.11
C SER A 462 -4.40 27.45 2.24
N ASN A 463 -3.13 27.83 2.46
CA ASN A 463 -2.01 26.89 2.55
C ASN A 463 -0.96 27.36 3.57
N ARG A 464 -0.07 26.44 3.97
CA ARG A 464 0.96 26.70 4.98
C ARG A 464 1.99 27.76 4.57
N ALA A 465 2.19 27.98 3.27
CA ALA A 465 3.08 29.03 2.76
C ALA A 465 2.48 30.44 2.93
N SER A 466 1.17 30.53 3.16
CA SER A 466 0.43 31.75 3.47
C SER A 466 -0.07 31.73 4.92
N ALA A 467 0.68 31.13 5.85
CA ALA A 467 0.33 31.11 7.25
C ALA A 467 0.14 32.54 7.80
N ALA A 468 -0.71 32.67 8.81
CA ALA A 468 -0.97 33.96 9.44
C ALA A 468 0.30 34.55 10.06
N ARG A 469 0.29 35.86 10.30
CA ARG A 469 1.41 36.56 10.94
C ARG A 469 1.61 36.14 12.39
N ARG A 470 0.56 35.63 13.03
CA ARG A 470 0.55 35.24 14.44
C ARG A 470 -0.13 33.89 14.64
N GLU A 471 0.44 33.05 15.50
CA GLU A 471 -0.21 31.82 15.97
C GLU A 471 -1.06 32.11 17.22
N ILE A 472 -2.11 31.32 17.40
CA ILE A 472 -2.93 31.18 18.59
C ILE A 472 -2.54 29.92 19.36
N ALA A 473 -2.67 29.95 20.69
CA ALA A 473 -2.54 28.78 21.54
C ALA A 473 -3.91 28.10 21.70
N VAL A 474 -3.97 26.78 21.57
CA VAL A 474 -5.19 25.99 21.72
C VAL A 474 -5.00 24.94 22.82
N ASP A 475 -5.73 25.10 23.92
CA ASP A 475 -5.86 24.13 24.99
C ASP A 475 -7.06 23.22 24.72
N TRP A 476 -6.81 21.94 24.52
CA TRP A 476 -7.84 20.93 24.27
C TRP A 476 -7.90 19.85 25.36
N GLY A 477 -7.13 20.01 26.45
CA GLY A 477 -7.05 19.04 27.54
C GLY A 477 -5.93 17.98 27.43
N GLY A 478 -5.09 18.03 26.40
CA GLY A 478 -3.99 17.08 26.15
C GLY A 478 -2.68 17.32 26.92
N GLY A 479 -2.69 18.09 28.00
CA GLY A 479 -1.52 18.38 28.84
C GLY A 479 -0.59 19.51 28.36
N ALA A 480 -0.59 19.86 27.07
CA ALA A 480 0.11 21.04 26.54
C ALA A 480 -0.71 21.77 25.47
N ALA A 481 -0.65 23.10 25.45
CA ALA A 481 -1.34 23.92 24.46
C ALA A 481 -0.67 23.82 23.08
N VAL A 482 -1.48 23.78 22.03
CA VAL A 482 -1.02 23.67 20.64
C VAL A 482 -0.98 25.04 20.00
N MET A 483 0.19 25.45 19.49
CA MET A 483 0.32 26.67 18.69
C MET A 483 -0.14 26.43 17.26
N THR A 484 -1.07 27.21 16.71
CA THR A 484 -1.56 27.10 15.32
C THR A 484 -2.06 28.44 14.80
N ASP A 485 -2.17 28.62 13.49
CA ASP A 485 -2.98 29.68 12.88
C ASP A 485 -4.31 29.12 12.33
N LEU A 486 -5.14 30.00 11.77
CA LEU A 486 -6.43 29.66 11.16
C LEU A 486 -6.34 29.71 9.63
N ASP A 487 -6.96 28.74 8.96
CA ASP A 487 -7.08 28.76 7.50
C ASP A 487 -8.28 29.62 7.08
N GLY A 488 -8.02 30.76 6.44
CA GLY A 488 -9.06 31.72 6.06
C GLY A 488 -10.02 31.23 4.99
N ALA A 489 -9.61 30.30 4.12
CA ALA A 489 -10.46 29.80 3.04
C ALA A 489 -11.40 28.69 3.53
N LYS A 490 -10.87 27.75 4.31
CA LYS A 490 -11.61 26.57 4.79
C LYS A 490 -12.21 26.78 6.19
N ARG A 491 -11.85 27.87 6.87
CA ARG A 491 -12.38 28.34 8.16
C ARG A 491 -12.30 27.30 9.28
N PHE A 492 -11.09 26.84 9.57
CA PHE A 492 -10.80 25.81 10.58
C PHE A 492 -9.35 25.96 11.11
N PHE A 493 -9.00 25.31 12.23
CA PHE A 493 -7.64 25.31 12.76
C PHE A 493 -6.65 24.64 11.81
N ARG A 494 -5.56 25.33 11.42
CA ARG A 494 -4.64 24.82 10.39
C ARG A 494 -3.90 23.57 10.84
N LYS A 495 -3.32 23.55 12.04
CA LYS A 495 -2.71 22.34 12.62
C LYS A 495 -3.82 21.44 13.13
N ARG A 496 -3.81 20.19 12.63
CA ARG A 496 -4.88 19.20 12.81
C ARG A 496 -4.46 17.97 13.63
N SER A 497 -3.17 17.82 13.92
CA SER A 497 -2.62 16.62 14.57
C SER A 497 -3.30 16.33 15.91
N TRP A 498 -3.55 17.38 16.69
CA TRP A 498 -4.20 17.30 18.01
C TRP A 498 -5.72 17.04 17.93
N ILE A 499 -6.37 17.34 16.81
CA ILE A 499 -7.82 17.18 16.66
C ILE A 499 -8.19 15.70 16.65
N ARG A 500 -7.32 14.86 16.07
CA ARG A 500 -7.48 13.40 16.10
C ARG A 500 -7.46 12.88 17.53
N GLU A 501 -6.43 13.23 18.29
CA GLU A 501 -6.27 12.83 19.69
C GLU A 501 -7.43 13.35 20.55
N PHE A 502 -7.88 14.59 20.31
CA PHE A 502 -9.06 15.17 20.96
C PHE A 502 -10.33 14.36 20.67
N PHE A 503 -10.59 13.95 19.43
CA PHE A 503 -11.76 13.13 19.10
C PHE A 503 -11.70 11.73 19.70
N GLU A 504 -10.52 11.08 19.65
CA GLU A 504 -10.32 9.75 20.22
C GLU A 504 -10.47 9.78 21.75
N ALA A 505 -9.86 10.76 22.44
CA ALA A 505 -9.92 10.90 23.89
C ALA A 505 -11.33 11.18 24.43
N ASN A 506 -12.16 11.88 23.65
CA ASN A 506 -13.54 12.20 24.04
C ASN A 506 -14.59 11.21 23.47
N GLY A 507 -14.17 10.22 22.68
CA GLY A 507 -15.06 9.30 21.99
C GLY A 507 -16.08 10.02 21.09
N THR A 508 -15.64 11.10 20.42
CA THR A 508 -16.53 12.01 19.68
C THR A 508 -17.26 11.30 18.54
N ARG A 509 -18.56 11.57 18.42
CA ARG A 509 -19.44 11.03 17.38
C ARG A 509 -20.03 12.14 16.53
N ALA A 510 -20.48 11.78 15.33
CA ALA A 510 -21.25 12.72 14.51
C ALA A 510 -22.51 13.14 15.27
N GLY A 511 -22.78 14.45 15.30
CA GLY A 511 -23.85 15.06 16.08
C GLY A 511 -23.44 15.60 17.46
N ASP A 512 -22.22 15.30 17.93
CA ASP A 512 -21.68 15.93 19.14
C ASP A 512 -21.31 17.40 18.88
N MET A 513 -21.25 18.20 19.94
CA MET A 513 -20.91 19.62 19.86
C MET A 513 -19.48 19.86 20.34
N VAL A 514 -18.81 20.81 19.71
CA VAL A 514 -17.53 21.35 20.16
C VAL A 514 -17.64 22.85 20.37
N THR A 515 -17.24 23.29 21.56
CA THR A 515 -17.25 24.69 21.99
C THR A 515 -15.83 25.26 21.99
N VAL A 516 -15.69 26.50 21.52
CA VAL A 516 -14.45 27.26 21.55
C VAL A 516 -14.62 28.50 22.43
N GLU A 517 -13.73 28.66 23.41
CA GLU A 517 -13.72 29.78 24.35
C GLU A 517 -12.36 30.49 24.31
N GLU A 518 -12.35 31.81 24.31
CA GLU A 518 -11.12 32.59 24.47
C GLU A 518 -10.81 32.76 25.96
N VAL A 519 -9.72 32.16 26.42
CA VAL A 519 -9.30 32.17 27.83
C VAL A 519 -8.28 33.27 28.14
N ALA A 520 -7.56 33.74 27.13
CA ALA A 520 -6.70 34.92 27.14
C ALA A 520 -6.50 35.40 25.70
N PRO A 521 -5.96 36.62 25.45
CA PRO A 521 -5.67 37.06 24.09
C PRO A 521 -4.84 36.02 23.31
N TYR A 522 -5.32 35.64 22.12
CA TYR A 522 -4.71 34.59 21.27
C TYR A 522 -4.63 33.20 21.92
N SER A 523 -5.36 32.94 23.00
CA SER A 523 -5.38 31.64 23.70
C SER A 523 -6.81 31.14 23.83
N TYR A 524 -7.07 29.96 23.28
CA TYR A 524 -8.41 29.38 23.17
C TYR A 524 -8.46 28.02 23.84
N ARG A 525 -9.59 27.73 24.48
CA ARG A 525 -9.92 26.40 24.98
C ARG A 525 -10.96 25.75 24.06
N VAL A 526 -10.77 24.48 23.77
CA VAL A 526 -11.69 23.66 22.97
C VAL A 526 -12.23 22.55 23.86
N ALA A 527 -13.56 22.47 23.97
CA ALA A 527 -14.25 21.51 24.82
C ALA A 527 -15.27 20.70 24.03
N HIS A 528 -15.39 19.41 24.36
CA HIS A 528 -16.39 18.50 23.81
C HIS A 528 -17.66 18.51 24.67
N GLN A 529 -18.81 18.42 24.01
CA GLN A 529 -20.10 18.26 24.66
C GLN A 529 -20.90 17.20 23.89
N ARG A 530 -21.23 16.09 24.57
CA ARG A 530 -22.13 15.08 23.99
C ARG A 530 -23.51 15.68 23.78
N ARG A 531 -24.13 15.34 22.65
CA ARG A 531 -25.55 15.63 22.43
C ARG A 531 -26.36 14.83 23.46
N SER A 532 -27.16 15.52 24.27
CA SER A 532 -28.15 14.85 25.13
C SER A 532 -29.14 14.10 24.24
N PRO A 533 -29.50 12.85 24.55
CA PRO A 533 -30.57 12.18 23.83
C PRO A 533 -31.88 12.93 24.10
N GLU A 534 -32.55 13.36 23.02
CA GLU A 534 -33.94 13.83 23.04
C GLU A 534 -34.90 12.67 23.16
#